data_AF-A0A2P4T209-F1
#
_entry.id   AF-A0A2P4T209-F1
#
_cell.length_a   1.000
_cell.length_b   1.000
_cell.length_c   1.000
_cell.angle_alpha   90.00
_cell.angle_beta   90.00
_cell.angle_gamma   90.00
#
_symmetry.space_group_name_H-M   'P 1'
#
loop_
_entity.id
_entity.type
_entity.pdbx_description
1 polymer ?
#
loop_
_entity_poly.entity_id
_entity_poly.type
_entity_poly.pdbx_seq_one_letter_code
_entity_poly.pdbx_strand_id
1 'polypeptide(L)'
;MLKNLFHKVLELFLICVFCFLPPVVIMCASGDTIRNIMLAAHRQGMTNGDYAFFNIELFNSSSYGNGSWRRGDKHDLEAKKAYSYLQTITLLRTVKPEFEKFSLEVKSSVQKQGLHEDDYVSTWQQKLGTSISFK
;
A
#
# COMPACT_ATOMS: atom_id res chain seq x y z
N MET A 1 45.95 14.73 -5.56
CA MET A 1 44.99 15.56 -6.33
C MET A 1 43.75 14.77 -6.77
N LEU A 2 43.88 13.57 -7.35
CA LEU A 2 42.73 12.74 -7.79
C LEU A 2 41.74 12.32 -6.67
N LYS A 3 42.20 12.04 -5.45
CA LYS A 3 41.31 11.64 -4.33
C LYS A 3 40.29 12.72 -3.96
N ASN A 4 40.69 14.00 -4.02
CA ASN A 4 39.79 15.13 -3.75
C ASN A 4 38.80 15.36 -4.89
N LEU A 5 39.18 15.02 -6.13
CA LEU A 5 38.30 15.10 -7.29
C LEU A 5 37.23 14.02 -7.22
N PHE A 6 37.59 12.78 -6.86
CA PHE A 6 36.64 11.68 -6.72
C PHE A 6 35.63 11.90 -5.60
N HIS A 7 36.08 12.45 -4.46
CA HIS A 7 35.19 12.80 -3.35
C HIS A 7 34.22 13.93 -3.73
N LYS A 8 34.70 14.97 -4.43
CA LYS A 8 33.83 16.05 -4.96
C LYS A 8 32.86 15.57 -6.02
N VAL A 9 33.26 14.63 -6.89
CA VAL A 9 32.37 14.00 -7.87
C VAL A 9 31.30 13.16 -7.16
N LEU A 10 31.66 12.42 -6.11
CA LEU A 10 30.70 11.65 -5.33
C LEU A 10 29.73 12.55 -4.56
N GLU A 11 30.19 13.66 -3.99
CA GLU A 11 29.31 14.65 -3.36
C GLU A 11 28.40 15.34 -4.37
N LEU A 12 28.92 15.77 -5.53
CA LEU A 12 28.05 16.30 -6.59
C LEU A 12 27.04 15.26 -7.06
N PHE A 13 27.44 14.00 -7.16
CA PHE A 13 26.55 12.91 -7.57
C PHE A 13 25.48 12.67 -6.51
N LEU A 14 25.83 12.66 -5.23
CA LEU A 14 24.89 12.55 -4.12
C LEU A 14 23.95 13.75 -4.03
N ILE A 15 24.46 14.98 -4.17
CA ILE A 15 23.66 16.20 -4.22
C ILE A 15 22.72 16.16 -5.43
N CYS A 16 23.21 15.74 -6.61
CA CYS A 16 22.38 15.59 -7.80
C CYS A 16 21.28 14.55 -7.58
N VAL A 17 21.60 13.39 -7.00
CA VAL A 17 20.61 12.38 -6.62
C VAL A 17 19.58 12.97 -5.64
N PHE A 18 20.00 13.67 -4.59
CA PHE A 18 19.08 14.28 -3.63
C PHE A 18 18.24 15.43 -4.21
N CYS A 19 18.79 16.21 -5.14
CA CYS A 19 18.06 17.28 -5.85
C CYS A 19 17.08 16.77 -6.90
N PHE A 20 17.27 15.54 -7.40
CA PHE A 20 16.43 14.94 -8.45
C PHE A 20 15.41 13.93 -7.93
N LEU A 21 15.38 13.62 -6.63
CA LEU A 21 14.34 12.75 -6.10
C LEU A 21 13.00 13.51 -6.12
N PRO A 22 11.96 12.95 -6.76
CA PRO A 22 10.65 13.57 -6.78
C PRO A 22 10.12 13.69 -5.35
N PRO A 23 9.38 14.76 -5.01
CA PRO A 23 8.69 14.85 -3.73
C PRO A 23 7.86 13.60 -3.48
N VAL A 24 8.02 13.03 -2.28
CA VAL A 24 7.36 11.79 -1.88
C VAL A 24 6.12 12.12 -1.06
N VAL A 25 4.98 11.55 -1.45
CA VAL A 25 3.70 11.70 -0.74
C VAL A 25 3.28 10.34 -0.19
N ILE A 26 3.27 10.21 1.14
CA ILE A 26 2.85 8.98 1.82
C ILE A 26 1.48 9.20 2.43
N MET A 27 0.52 8.35 2.06
CA MET A 27 -0.87 8.45 2.47
C MET A 27 -1.30 7.22 3.26
N CYS A 28 -1.99 7.45 4.38
CA CYS A 28 -2.64 6.42 5.17
C CYS A 28 -4.09 6.83 5.41
N ALA A 29 -4.99 6.37 4.54
CA ALA A 29 -6.41 6.70 4.57
C ALA A 29 -7.23 5.55 3.96
N SER A 30 -8.55 5.64 4.03
CA SER A 30 -9.44 4.67 3.37
C SER A 30 -9.24 4.66 1.86
N GLY A 31 -9.49 3.51 1.22
CA GLY A 31 -9.28 3.32 -0.22
C GLY A 31 -10.02 4.35 -1.10
N ASP A 32 -11.20 4.80 -0.66
CA ASP A 32 -11.96 5.84 -1.38
C ASP A 32 -11.36 7.24 -1.21
N THR A 33 -10.80 7.54 -0.04
CA THR A 33 -10.06 8.80 0.19
C THR A 33 -8.82 8.85 -0.69
N ILE A 34 -8.05 7.76 -0.74
CA ILE A 34 -6.88 7.64 -1.62
C ILE A 34 -7.29 7.81 -3.08
N ARG A 35 -8.40 7.18 -3.50
CA ARG A 35 -8.92 7.32 -4.87
C ARG A 35 -9.22 8.77 -5.23
N ASN A 36 -9.91 9.48 -4.33
CA ASN A 36 -10.27 10.88 -4.56
C ASN A 36 -9.04 11.78 -4.63
N ILE A 37 -8.04 11.55 -3.77
CA ILE A 37 -6.77 12.27 -3.81
C ILE A 37 -6.05 12.01 -5.14
N MET A 38 -5.94 10.76 -5.57
CA MET A 38 -5.28 10.41 -6.83
C MET A 38 -5.99 11.00 -8.05
N LEU A 39 -7.32 11.02 -8.07
CA LEU A 39 -8.09 11.69 -9.13
C LEU A 39 -7.84 13.20 -9.13
N ALA A 40 -7.82 13.84 -7.97
CA ALA A 40 -7.51 15.27 -7.87
C ALA A 40 -6.07 15.57 -8.34
N ALA A 41 -5.10 14.76 -7.91
CA ALA A 41 -3.70 14.87 -8.32
C ALA A 41 -3.54 14.69 -9.85
N HIS A 42 -4.25 13.74 -10.44
CA HIS A 42 -4.24 13.50 -11.89
C HIS A 42 -4.74 14.72 -12.67
N ARG A 43 -5.86 15.33 -12.22
CA ARG A 43 -6.42 16.54 -12.84
C ARG A 43 -5.52 17.76 -12.72
N GLN A 44 -4.70 17.81 -11.67
CA GLN A 44 -3.69 18.85 -11.47
C GLN A 44 -2.36 18.54 -12.18
N GLY A 45 -2.28 17.44 -12.94
CA GLY A 45 -1.07 17.07 -13.68
C GLY A 45 0.06 16.51 -12.81
N MET A 46 -0.20 16.17 -11.54
CA MET A 46 0.82 15.68 -10.60
C MET A 46 1.19 14.21 -10.80
N THR A 47 0.42 13.47 -11.62
CA THR A 47 0.67 12.06 -11.94
C THR A 47 1.31 11.95 -13.32
N ASN A 48 2.38 12.69 -13.54
CA ASN A 48 3.18 12.70 -14.77
C ASN A 48 4.60 12.12 -14.55
N GLY A 49 4.97 11.85 -13.29
CA GLY A 49 6.31 11.37 -12.89
C GLY A 49 7.02 12.31 -11.92
N ASP A 50 6.51 13.52 -11.72
CA ASP A 50 7.14 14.53 -10.86
C ASP A 50 6.96 14.24 -9.36
N TYR A 51 6.01 13.36 -9.00
CA TYR A 51 5.71 12.97 -7.63
C TYR A 51 5.70 11.45 -7.47
N ALA A 52 6.19 10.98 -6.34
CA ALA A 52 6.07 9.58 -5.95
C ALA A 52 4.98 9.42 -4.90
N PHE A 53 3.85 8.81 -5.27
CA PHE A 53 2.74 8.56 -4.36
C PHE A 53 2.83 7.15 -3.76
N PHE A 54 2.67 7.06 -2.44
CA PHE A 54 2.61 5.82 -1.71
C PHE A 54 1.33 5.77 -0.87
N ASN A 55 0.59 4.67 -0.92
CA ASN A 55 -0.43 4.37 0.08
C ASN A 55 -0.02 3.18 0.95
N ILE A 56 -0.39 3.23 2.22
CA ILE A 56 -0.11 2.15 3.17
C ILE A 56 -1.40 1.34 3.38
N GLU A 57 -1.37 0.06 3.02
CA GLU A 57 -2.46 -0.91 3.18
C GLU A 57 -1.97 -2.08 4.05
N LEU A 58 -2.02 -1.92 5.37
CA LEU A 58 -1.49 -2.90 6.33
C LEU A 58 -2.42 -4.11 6.48
N PHE A 59 -3.73 -3.89 6.43
CA PHE A 59 -4.72 -4.94 6.62
C PHE A 59 -5.77 -4.82 5.51
N ASN A 60 -6.08 -5.93 4.83
CA ASN A 60 -7.22 -6.01 3.90
C ASN A 60 -8.55 -6.01 4.67
N SER A 61 -8.77 -5.06 5.57
CA SER A 61 -10.13 -4.77 6.04
C SER A 61 -10.82 -3.91 4.98
N SER A 62 -12.14 -4.02 4.90
CA SER A 62 -13.00 -3.15 4.10
C SER A 62 -12.72 -1.66 4.33
N SER A 63 -12.16 -1.31 5.50
CA SER A 63 -11.78 0.05 5.89
C SER A 63 -10.66 0.65 5.03
N TYR A 64 -9.71 -0.16 4.53
CA TYR A 64 -8.62 0.32 3.66
C TYR A 64 -8.89 0.06 2.17
N GLY A 65 -9.95 -0.69 1.83
CA GLY A 65 -10.29 -1.06 0.46
C GLY A 65 -9.34 -2.12 -0.11
N ASN A 66 -9.65 -2.69 -1.28
CA ASN A 66 -8.81 -3.73 -1.90
C ASN A 66 -7.63 -3.15 -2.74
N GLY A 67 -7.22 -1.91 -2.47
CA GLY A 67 -6.25 -1.17 -3.29
C GLY A 67 -6.67 -0.91 -4.74
N SER A 68 -7.87 -1.32 -5.18
CA SER A 68 -8.30 -1.16 -6.56
C SER A 68 -8.71 0.28 -6.85
N TRP A 69 -8.33 0.75 -8.04
CA TRP A 69 -8.82 1.99 -8.64
C TRP A 69 -10.26 1.90 -9.13
N ARG A 70 -10.74 0.68 -9.41
CA ARG A 70 -12.02 0.44 -10.08
C ARG A 70 -13.18 0.55 -9.10
N ARG A 71 -14.20 1.33 -9.45
CA ARG A 71 -15.48 1.48 -8.73
C ARG A 71 -16.71 1.26 -9.60
N GLY A 72 -16.54 1.07 -10.92
CA GLY A 72 -17.64 0.95 -11.86
C GLY A 72 -18.29 2.29 -12.20
N ASP A 73 -17.59 3.41 -11.96
CA ASP A 73 -18.08 4.75 -12.26
C ASP A 73 -17.44 5.32 -13.54
N LYS A 74 -17.87 6.53 -13.93
CA LYS A 74 -17.34 7.25 -15.10
C LYS A 74 -15.86 7.65 -14.98
N HIS A 75 -15.29 7.59 -13.78
CA HIS A 75 -13.92 8.01 -13.49
C HIS A 75 -12.94 6.84 -13.49
N ASP A 76 -13.38 5.60 -13.71
CA ASP A 76 -12.52 4.42 -13.66
C ASP A 76 -11.32 4.49 -14.63
N LEU A 77 -11.52 5.01 -15.84
CA LEU A 77 -10.42 5.17 -16.81
C LEU A 77 -9.39 6.21 -16.36
N GLU A 78 -9.85 7.27 -15.70
CA GLU A 78 -9.03 8.33 -15.13
C GLU A 78 -8.27 7.80 -13.91
N ALA A 79 -8.97 7.12 -13.00
CA ALA A 79 -8.40 6.49 -11.82
C ALA A 79 -7.33 5.47 -12.20
N LYS A 80 -7.55 4.66 -13.25
CA LYS A 80 -6.55 3.70 -13.75
C LYS A 80 -5.24 4.38 -14.14
N LYS A 81 -5.30 5.55 -14.79
CA LYS A 81 -4.10 6.33 -15.15
C LYS A 81 -3.46 6.96 -13.92
N ALA A 82 -4.24 7.51 -13.00
CA ALA A 82 -3.70 8.08 -11.77
C ALA A 82 -2.96 7.01 -10.94
N TYR A 83 -3.54 5.82 -10.82
CA TYR A 83 -3.00 4.73 -10.02
C TYR A 83 -1.74 4.08 -10.62
N SER A 84 -1.42 4.30 -11.89
CA SER A 84 -0.11 3.85 -12.42
C SER A 84 1.07 4.59 -11.77
N TYR A 85 0.81 5.68 -11.06
CA TYR A 85 1.78 6.47 -10.31
C TYR A 85 1.68 6.26 -8.78
N LEU A 86 0.77 5.39 -8.32
CA LEU A 86 0.58 5.07 -6.91
C LEU A 86 1.25 3.72 -6.60
N GLN A 87 2.09 3.69 -5.57
CA GLN A 87 2.67 2.46 -5.03
C GLN A 87 2.00 2.09 -3.70
N THR A 88 1.61 0.82 -3.56
CA THR A 88 0.97 0.33 -2.33
C THR A 88 1.97 -0.43 -1.48
N ILE A 89 2.20 0.05 -0.27
CA ILE A 89 2.98 -0.62 0.76
C ILE A 89 2.02 -1.52 1.54
N THR A 90 2.26 -2.83 1.52
CA THR A 90 1.43 -3.82 2.23
C THR A 90 2.28 -4.82 3.00
N LEU A 91 1.65 -5.55 3.92
CA LEU A 91 2.31 -6.63 4.66
C LEU A 91 2.63 -7.80 3.73
N LEU A 92 3.86 -8.29 3.81
CA LEU A 92 4.30 -9.47 3.06
C LEU A 92 3.45 -10.68 3.48
N ARG A 93 2.64 -11.21 2.55
CA ARG A 93 1.96 -12.48 2.74
C ARG A 93 2.93 -13.62 2.46
N THR A 94 3.10 -14.51 3.43
CA THR A 94 3.82 -15.77 3.20
C THR A 94 2.87 -16.74 2.51
N VAL A 95 3.22 -17.21 1.31
CA VAL A 95 2.45 -18.20 0.52
C VAL A 95 2.62 -19.63 1.02
N LYS A 96 2.84 -19.79 2.33
CA LYS A 96 3.02 -21.11 2.93
C LYS A 96 1.66 -21.81 2.99
N PRO A 97 1.56 -23.11 2.63
CA PRO A 97 0.30 -23.86 2.70
C PRO A 97 -0.37 -23.80 4.08
N GLU A 98 0.43 -23.73 5.14
CA GLU A 98 -0.04 -23.59 6.52
C GLU A 98 -0.75 -22.25 6.76
N PHE A 99 -0.29 -21.18 6.11
CA PHE A 99 -0.93 -19.87 6.18
C PHE A 99 -2.26 -19.85 5.46
N GLU A 100 -2.38 -20.49 4.29
CA GLU A 100 -3.66 -20.62 3.58
C GLU A 100 -4.68 -21.44 4.36
N LYS A 101 -4.25 -22.57 4.94
CA LYS A 101 -5.12 -23.40 5.78
C LYS A 101 -5.64 -22.62 6.98
N PHE A 102 -4.75 -21.94 7.70
CA PHE A 102 -5.13 -21.09 8.82
C PHE A 102 -6.09 -19.99 8.34
N SER A 103 -5.86 -19.40 7.16
CA SER A 103 -6.73 -18.38 6.60
C SER A 103 -8.16 -18.84 6.39
N LEU A 104 -8.31 -20.03 5.82
CA LEU A 104 -9.60 -20.66 5.60
C LEU A 104 -10.30 -21.01 6.92
N GLU A 105 -9.54 -21.46 7.92
CA GLU A 105 -10.07 -21.74 9.26
C GLU A 105 -10.58 -20.48 9.97
N VAL A 106 -9.86 -19.37 9.88
CA VAL A 106 -10.34 -18.11 10.45
C VAL A 106 -11.56 -17.60 9.68
N LYS A 107 -11.52 -17.60 8.34
CA LYS A 107 -12.67 -17.17 7.52
C LYS A 107 -13.94 -17.96 7.82
N SER A 108 -13.82 -19.29 7.92
CA SER A 108 -14.95 -20.16 8.26
C SER A 108 -15.45 -19.95 9.69
N SER A 109 -14.58 -19.57 10.63
CA SER A 109 -14.98 -19.25 12.01
C SER A 109 -15.80 -17.96 12.07
N VAL A 110 -15.37 -16.92 11.36
CA VAL A 110 -16.05 -15.62 11.26
C VAL A 110 -17.43 -15.80 10.62
N GLN A 111 -17.52 -16.58 9.53
CA GLN A 111 -18.79 -16.89 8.85
C GLN A 111 -19.75 -17.68 9.74
N LYS A 112 -19.26 -18.67 10.50
CA LYS A 112 -20.09 -19.45 11.45
C LYS A 112 -20.65 -18.59 12.59
N GLN A 113 -19.93 -17.53 12.98
CA GLN A 113 -20.34 -16.62 14.04
C GLN A 113 -21.24 -15.48 13.53
N GLY A 114 -21.45 -15.37 12.21
CA GLY A 114 -22.26 -14.31 11.60
C GLY A 114 -21.64 -12.92 11.71
N LEU A 115 -20.32 -12.84 11.90
CA LEU A 115 -19.59 -11.58 12.09
C LEU A 115 -19.31 -10.86 10.76
N HIS A 116 -19.16 -9.54 10.81
CA HIS A 116 -18.93 -8.70 9.63
C HIS A 116 -17.50 -8.87 9.10
N GLU A 117 -17.25 -8.51 7.83
CA GLU A 117 -15.94 -8.68 7.20
C GLU A 117 -14.84 -7.84 7.88
N ASP A 118 -15.22 -6.75 8.57
CA ASP A 118 -14.32 -5.95 9.42
C ASP A 118 -13.82 -6.72 10.66
N ASP A 119 -14.61 -7.66 11.19
CA ASP A 119 -14.27 -8.48 12.36
C ASP A 119 -13.29 -9.61 12.01
N TYR A 120 -13.03 -9.82 10.72
CA TYR A 120 -12.05 -10.78 10.25
C TYR A 120 -10.67 -10.47 10.81
N VAL A 121 -10.24 -9.20 10.78
CA VAL A 121 -8.88 -8.80 11.18
C VAL A 121 -8.66 -8.98 12.67
N SER A 122 -9.63 -8.62 13.50
CA SER A 122 -9.56 -8.81 14.96
C SER A 122 -9.54 -10.29 15.32
N THR A 123 -10.38 -11.11 14.68
CA THR A 123 -10.40 -12.56 14.87
C THR A 123 -9.09 -13.21 14.43
N TRP A 124 -8.51 -12.72 13.33
CA TRP A 124 -7.21 -13.16 12.83
C TRP A 124 -6.08 -12.87 13.80
N GLN A 125 -6.00 -11.65 14.32
CA GLN A 125 -4.99 -11.25 15.29
C GLN A 125 -5.13 -12.07 16.58
N GLN A 126 -6.35 -12.27 17.05
CA GLN A 126 -6.63 -13.10 18.23
C GLN A 126 -6.17 -14.55 18.01
N LYS A 127 -6.55 -15.18 16.89
CA LYS A 127 -6.19 -16.58 16.62
C LYS A 127 -4.70 -16.75 16.36
N LEU A 128 -4.05 -15.83 15.62
CA LEU A 128 -2.60 -15.86 15.42
C LEU A 128 -1.85 -15.74 16.75
N GLY A 129 -2.29 -14.82 17.63
CA GLY A 129 -1.72 -14.66 18.97
C GLY A 129 -1.81 -15.95 19.79
N THR A 130 -2.95 -16.64 19.73
CA THR A 130 -3.08 -17.96 20.38
C THR A 130 -2.18 -19.02 19.73
N SER A 131 -2.06 -19.09 18.40
CA SER A 131 -1.23 -20.12 17.75
C SER A 131 0.28 -19.91 17.92
N ILE A 132 0.75 -18.66 18.03
CA ILE A 132 2.17 -18.34 18.26
C ILE A 132 2.54 -18.61 19.73
N SER A 133 1.62 -18.40 20.67
CA SER A 133 1.84 -18.69 22.10
C SER A 133 1.91 -20.19 22.43
N PHE A 134 1.69 -21.08 21.46
CA PHE A 134 1.81 -22.54 21.59
C PHE A 134 3.10 -23.13 20.98
N LYS A 135 4.11 -22.30 20.69
CA LYS A 135 5.48 -22.75 20.38
C LYS A 135 6.50 -22.24 21.39
#